data_AF-A0A8H7V099-F1
#
_entry.id   AF-A0A8H7V099-F1
#
_cell.length_a   1.000
_cell.length_b   1.000
_cell.length_c   1.000
_cell.angle_alpha   90.00
_cell.angle_beta   90.00
_cell.angle_gamma   90.00
#
_symmetry.space_group_name_H-M   'P 1'
#
loop_
_entity.id
_entity.type
_entity.pdbx_description
1 polymer ?
#
loop_
_entity_poly.entity_id
_entity_poly.type
_entity_poly.pdbx_seq_one_letter_code
_entity_poly.pdbx_strand_id
1 'polypeptide(L)'
;MSVHSSSVDCPVVGLHVLPYQRFNNAITWYPIKVQIANQCFEMKFEYTDFVHFSRNLHQEYNLKKTLTMIKKEYNFLRKGNQKYIDRQLEIEKFCNQILLLPSSVTCSNLVLDFFSKQQQKPKPSIRYSTLKRVFSLKSSSSSSTISAGRAIEQTTTTPPPQLSIISSATSSILFNASVCSSEEVDPSMIKFKIVYDCNNIIIIRVKRTISFEKLVSQVIQKFALLSILLHEQLSFGFCENTRNSSASSIIYSDAPDHIIAKEHDLLLNMQSKWSALYKVTLRCII
;
A
#
# COMPACT_ATOMS: atom_id res chain seq x y z
N MET A 1 -31.52 26.58 -46.68
CA MET A 1 -31.97 26.53 -45.27
C MET A 1 -30.79 26.12 -44.42
N SER A 2 -30.22 27.03 -43.64
CA SER A 2 -29.09 26.72 -42.77
C SER A 2 -29.62 26.21 -41.44
N VAL A 3 -29.39 24.94 -41.13
CA VAL A 3 -29.78 24.36 -39.84
C VAL A 3 -28.80 24.85 -38.78
N HIS A 4 -29.23 25.77 -37.92
CA HIS A 4 -28.46 26.12 -36.73
C HIS A 4 -28.48 24.94 -35.75
N SER A 5 -27.43 24.13 -35.79
CA SER A 5 -27.12 23.17 -34.74
C SER A 5 -26.83 23.95 -33.45
N SER A 6 -27.79 24.00 -32.54
CA SER A 6 -27.60 24.52 -31.19
C SER A 6 -26.48 23.71 -30.51
N SER A 7 -25.36 24.36 -30.21
CA SER A 7 -24.31 23.79 -29.36
C SER A 7 -24.94 23.33 -28.06
N VAL A 8 -24.90 22.02 -27.79
CA VAL A 8 -25.24 21.51 -26.47
C VAL A 8 -23.99 21.70 -25.62
N ASP A 9 -23.93 22.86 -24.96
CA ASP A 9 -22.84 23.20 -24.07
C ASP A 9 -22.75 22.15 -22.95
N CYS A 10 -21.53 21.67 -22.67
CA CYS A 10 -21.40 20.56 -21.74
C CYS A 10 -21.80 21.01 -20.33
N PRO A 11 -22.66 20.25 -19.63
CA PRO A 11 -23.13 20.66 -18.31
C PRO A 11 -21.99 20.78 -17.30
N VAL A 12 -20.91 20.00 -17.40
CA VAL A 12 -19.74 20.11 -16.51
C VAL A 12 -18.80 21.22 -17.01
N VAL A 13 -18.78 22.34 -16.29
CA VAL A 13 -18.02 23.55 -16.66
C VAL A 13 -16.66 23.61 -15.94
N GLY A 14 -16.56 23.04 -14.74
CA GLY A 14 -15.33 23.11 -13.93
C GLY A 14 -15.18 21.99 -12.91
N LEU A 15 -13.93 21.61 -12.66
CA LEU A 15 -13.53 20.60 -11.68
C LEU A 15 -12.31 21.14 -10.92
N HIS A 16 -12.46 21.43 -9.64
CA HIS A 16 -11.38 21.95 -8.79
C HIS A 16 -11.13 21.02 -7.60
N VAL A 17 -9.95 20.40 -7.56
CA VAL A 17 -9.55 19.51 -6.46
C VAL A 17 -9.13 20.34 -5.24
N LEU A 18 -9.67 20.02 -4.08
CA LEU A 18 -9.34 20.67 -2.80
C LEU A 18 -8.26 19.87 -2.05
N PRO A 19 -7.59 20.48 -1.04
CA PRO A 19 -6.69 19.78 -0.15
C PRO A 19 -7.29 18.50 0.42
N TYR A 20 -6.53 17.40 0.37
CA TYR A 20 -6.98 16.09 0.85
C TYR A 20 -7.34 16.12 2.35
N GLN A 21 -8.35 15.34 2.74
CA GLN A 21 -8.83 15.23 4.12
C GLN A 21 -8.59 13.82 4.64
N ARG A 22 -7.84 13.66 5.74
CA ARG A 22 -7.63 12.36 6.40
C ARG A 22 -8.56 12.23 7.60
N PHE A 23 -9.32 11.14 7.65
CA PHE A 23 -10.21 10.80 8.76
C PHE A 23 -9.71 9.55 9.49
N ASN A 24 -9.56 9.66 10.82
CA ASN A 24 -9.10 8.59 11.72
C ASN A 24 -7.84 7.84 11.25
N ASN A 25 -6.93 8.53 10.55
CA ASN A 25 -5.75 8.00 9.87
C ASN A 25 -5.98 6.91 8.80
N ALA A 26 -7.18 6.32 8.72
CA ALA A 26 -7.51 5.15 7.92
C ALA A 26 -8.12 5.47 6.54
N ILE A 27 -8.85 6.59 6.42
CA ILE A 27 -9.50 6.99 5.15
C ILE A 27 -8.91 8.33 4.72
N THR A 28 -8.65 8.47 3.41
CA THR A 28 -8.19 9.73 2.80
C THR A 28 -9.13 10.12 1.68
N TRP A 29 -9.85 11.21 1.89
CA TRP A 29 -10.76 11.80 0.93
C TRP A 29 -10.05 12.87 0.11
N TYR A 30 -10.39 12.95 -1.17
CA TYR A 30 -10.00 14.02 -2.09
C TYR A 30 -11.28 14.77 -2.41
N PRO A 31 -11.54 15.93 -1.76
CA PRO A 31 -12.73 16.71 -2.03
C PRO A 31 -12.57 17.45 -3.37
N ILE A 32 -13.65 17.57 -4.13
CA ILE A 32 -13.66 18.19 -5.46
C ILE A 32 -14.88 19.09 -5.55
N LYS A 33 -14.65 20.35 -5.93
CA LYS A 33 -15.71 21.25 -6.35
C LYS A 33 -16.02 20.99 -7.81
N VAL A 34 -17.24 20.54 -8.08
CA VAL A 34 -17.79 20.32 -9.42
C VAL A 34 -18.72 21.48 -9.73
N GLN A 35 -18.44 22.21 -10.81
CA GLN A 35 -19.34 23.23 -11.34
C GLN A 35 -20.13 22.64 -12.50
N ILE A 36 -21.46 22.54 -12.33
CA ILE A 36 -22.40 22.07 -13.34
C ILE A 36 -23.33 23.24 -13.69
N ALA A 37 -23.19 23.79 -14.90
CA ALA A 37 -23.77 25.07 -15.31
C ALA A 37 -23.57 26.17 -14.24
N ASN A 38 -24.67 26.68 -13.67
CA ASN A 38 -24.67 27.73 -12.64
C ASN A 38 -24.66 27.18 -11.19
N GLN A 39 -24.45 25.88 -10.99
CA GLN A 39 -24.46 25.24 -9.68
C GLN A 39 -23.06 24.70 -9.34
N CYS A 40 -22.64 24.83 -8.08
CA CYS A 40 -21.36 24.33 -7.58
C CYS A 40 -21.60 23.38 -6.41
N PHE A 41 -21.03 22.17 -6.49
CA PHE A 41 -21.17 21.11 -5.50
C PHE A 41 -19.81 20.68 -4.98
N GLU A 42 -19.68 20.37 -3.68
CA GLU A 42 -18.50 19.67 -3.16
C GLU A 42 -18.80 18.18 -3.03
N MET A 43 -18.00 17.35 -3.72
CA MET A 43 -18.02 15.90 -3.62
C MET A 43 -16.74 15.40 -2.96
N LYS A 44 -16.77 14.20 -2.38
CA LYS A 44 -15.59 13.55 -1.76
C LYS A 44 -15.42 12.16 -2.33
N PHE A 45 -14.21 11.83 -2.72
CA PHE A 45 -13.87 10.54 -3.32
C PHE A 45 -12.65 9.93 -2.62
N GLU A 46 -12.59 8.60 -2.54
CA GLU A 46 -11.34 7.91 -2.26
C GLU A 46 -10.49 7.84 -3.54
N TYR A 47 -9.17 7.75 -3.43
CA TYR A 47 -8.28 7.63 -4.61
C TYR A 47 -8.61 6.39 -5.47
N THR A 48 -9.16 5.33 -4.87
CA THR A 48 -9.63 4.14 -5.58
C THR A 48 -10.78 4.42 -6.53
N ASP A 49 -11.67 5.35 -6.20
CA ASP A 49 -12.81 5.71 -7.05
C ASP A 49 -12.30 6.31 -8.37
N PHE A 50 -11.26 7.15 -8.28
CA PHE A 50 -10.56 7.71 -9.43
C PHE A 50 -9.84 6.66 -10.29
N VAL A 51 -9.21 5.65 -9.67
CA VAL A 51 -8.62 4.53 -10.41
C VAL A 51 -9.68 3.75 -11.20
N HIS A 52 -10.83 3.46 -10.59
CA HIS A 52 -11.91 2.74 -11.24
C HIS A 52 -12.55 3.57 -12.36
N PHE A 53 -12.87 4.84 -12.09
CA PHE A 53 -13.42 5.77 -13.06
C PHE A 53 -12.48 5.98 -14.26
N SER A 54 -11.20 6.26 -14.01
CA SER A 54 -10.18 6.40 -15.06
C SER A 54 -10.08 5.15 -15.93
N ARG A 55 -10.08 3.95 -15.33
CA ARG A 55 -10.07 2.68 -16.07
C ARG A 55 -11.28 2.53 -16.98
N ASN A 56 -12.49 2.74 -16.45
CA ASN A 56 -13.71 2.55 -17.24
C ASN A 56 -13.79 3.56 -18.40
N LEU A 57 -13.46 4.83 -18.15
CA LEU A 57 -13.41 5.88 -19.17
C LEU A 57 -12.39 5.57 -20.29
N HIS A 58 -11.26 4.95 -19.95
CA HIS A 58 -10.29 4.45 -20.95
C HIS A 58 -10.78 3.22 -21.73
N GLN A 59 -11.59 2.35 -21.12
CA GLN A 59 -12.15 1.18 -21.78
C GLN A 59 -13.26 1.55 -22.77
N GLU A 60 -14.11 2.51 -22.43
CA GLU A 60 -15.26 2.94 -23.23
C GLU A 60 -14.84 3.86 -24.40
N TYR A 61 -13.91 4.80 -24.16
CA TYR A 61 -13.54 5.84 -25.14
C TYR A 61 -12.11 5.71 -25.72
N ASN A 62 -11.37 4.63 -25.38
CA ASN A 62 -10.01 4.33 -25.87
C ASN A 62 -8.99 5.48 -25.72
N LEU A 63 -9.07 6.24 -24.62
CA LEU A 63 -8.36 7.52 -24.42
C LEU A 63 -6.85 7.41 -24.12
N LYS A 64 -6.21 6.27 -24.41
CA LYS A 64 -4.82 5.95 -24.01
C LYS A 64 -3.75 6.96 -24.47
N LYS A 65 -4.06 7.80 -25.46
CA LYS A 65 -3.17 8.84 -26.00
C LYS A 65 -3.49 10.26 -25.50
N THR A 66 -4.72 10.50 -25.04
CA THR A 66 -5.25 11.85 -24.73
C THR A 66 -5.42 12.08 -23.24
N LEU A 67 -5.71 11.03 -22.46
CA LEU A 67 -5.94 11.11 -21.02
C LEU A 67 -4.86 10.32 -20.28
N THR A 68 -4.38 10.84 -19.15
CA THR A 68 -3.48 10.08 -18.27
C THR A 68 -4.29 9.05 -17.50
N MET A 69 -3.96 7.76 -17.62
CA MET A 69 -4.61 6.73 -16.81
C MET A 69 -4.12 6.79 -15.36
N ILE A 70 -5.00 7.08 -14.41
CA ILE A 70 -4.70 7.01 -12.97
C ILE A 70 -4.48 5.54 -12.63
N LYS A 71 -3.26 5.21 -12.21
CA LYS A 71 -2.89 3.82 -11.90
C LYS A 71 -3.09 3.53 -10.42
N LYS A 72 -3.36 2.26 -10.11
CA LYS A 72 -3.25 1.74 -8.74
C LYS A 72 -1.78 1.55 -8.35
N GLU A 73 -0.98 2.61 -8.43
CA GLU A 73 0.41 2.54 -8.01
C GLU A 73 0.47 2.43 -6.48
N TYR A 74 0.92 1.26 -6.04
CA TYR A 74 1.27 1.00 -4.67
C TYR A 74 2.59 1.71 -4.37
N ASN A 75 2.49 3.01 -4.08
CA ASN A 75 3.56 3.83 -3.53
C ASN A 75 3.94 3.30 -2.12
N PHE A 76 4.63 2.16 -2.07
CA PHE A 76 5.22 1.55 -0.88
C PHE A 76 6.54 2.22 -0.51
N LEU A 77 7.21 2.85 -1.49
CA LEU A 77 8.49 3.55 -1.30
C LEU A 77 8.32 5.00 -0.81
N ARG A 78 7.18 5.65 -1.09
CA ARG A 78 6.90 7.02 -0.60
C ARG A 78 6.34 6.97 0.82
N LYS A 79 7.19 7.23 1.81
CA LYS A 79 6.82 7.30 3.24
C LYS A 79 6.10 8.62 3.56
N GLY A 80 5.19 8.59 4.52
CA GLY A 80 4.57 9.78 5.11
C GLY A 80 3.51 10.45 4.22
N ASN A 81 3.28 11.75 4.48
CA ASN A 81 2.17 12.50 3.88
C ASN A 81 2.36 12.81 2.38
N GLN A 82 3.59 12.76 1.85
CA GLN A 82 3.90 13.10 0.46
C GLN A 82 3.03 12.33 -0.54
N LYS A 83 2.79 11.04 -0.28
CA LYS A 83 1.93 10.16 -1.10
C LYS A 83 0.52 10.71 -1.31
N TYR A 84 -0.04 11.47 -0.37
CA TYR A 84 -1.38 12.04 -0.50
C TYR A 84 -1.36 13.34 -1.32
N ILE A 85 -0.29 14.14 -1.19
CA ILE A 85 -0.04 15.33 -2.02
C ILE A 85 0.15 14.91 -3.48
N ASP A 86 1.00 13.92 -3.74
CA ASP A 86 1.25 13.38 -5.08
C ASP A 86 -0.05 12.94 -5.77
N ARG A 87 -0.92 12.24 -5.02
CA ARG A 87 -2.23 11.77 -5.50
C ARG A 87 -3.23 12.89 -5.73
N GLN A 88 -3.19 13.95 -4.93
CA GLN A 88 -4.02 15.13 -5.14
C GLN A 88 -3.64 15.81 -6.46
N LEU A 89 -2.35 16.00 -6.72
CA LEU A 89 -1.83 16.56 -7.98
C LEU A 89 -2.15 15.67 -9.19
N GLU A 90 -2.11 14.34 -9.03
CA GLU A 90 -2.49 13.38 -10.07
C GLU A 90 -3.99 13.48 -10.41
N ILE A 91 -4.87 13.53 -9.40
CA ILE A 91 -6.32 13.72 -9.59
C ILE A 91 -6.60 15.10 -10.22
N GLU A 92 -5.92 16.16 -9.77
CA GLU A 92 -6.07 17.52 -10.31
C GLU A 92 -5.71 17.58 -11.79
N LYS A 93 -4.54 17.03 -12.16
CA LYS A 93 -4.13 16.90 -13.56
C LYS A 93 -5.14 16.10 -14.38
N PHE A 94 -5.67 15.00 -13.83
CA PHE A 94 -6.66 14.16 -14.50
C PHE A 94 -8.01 14.87 -14.69
N CYS A 95 -8.52 15.58 -13.69
CA CYS A 95 -9.72 16.40 -13.78
C CYS A 95 -9.57 17.51 -14.83
N ASN A 96 -8.42 18.21 -14.84
CA ASN A 96 -8.11 19.21 -15.85
C ASN A 96 -8.06 18.60 -17.26
N GLN A 97 -7.50 17.39 -17.42
CA GLN A 97 -7.50 16.68 -18.70
C GLN A 97 -8.91 16.24 -19.14
N ILE A 98 -9.80 15.84 -18.21
CA ILE A 98 -11.19 15.51 -18.54
C ILE A 98 -11.88 16.72 -19.18
N LEU A 99 -11.76 17.92 -18.61
CA LEU A 99 -12.39 19.14 -19.15
C LEU A 99 -11.92 19.51 -20.57
N LEU A 100 -10.78 18.96 -21.03
CA LEU A 100 -10.25 19.16 -22.38
C LEU A 100 -10.70 18.07 -23.38
N LEU A 101 -11.47 17.06 -22.94
CA LEU A 101 -12.01 16.02 -23.81
C LEU A 101 -13.27 16.52 -24.57
N PRO A 102 -13.61 15.92 -25.72
CA PRO A 102 -14.83 16.28 -26.46
C PRO A 102 -16.10 16.10 -25.63
N SER A 103 -17.14 16.89 -25.94
CA SER A 103 -18.47 16.83 -25.27
C SER A 103 -19.09 15.42 -25.28
N SER A 104 -18.83 14.60 -26.30
CA SER A 104 -19.26 13.20 -26.34
C SER A 104 -18.69 12.33 -25.21
N VAL A 105 -17.60 12.77 -24.57
CA VAL A 105 -16.95 12.11 -23.44
C VAL A 105 -17.26 12.82 -22.13
N THR A 106 -17.11 14.14 -22.07
CA THR A 106 -17.32 14.92 -20.83
C THR A 106 -18.77 14.97 -20.37
N CYS A 107 -19.72 14.92 -21.32
CA CYS A 107 -21.15 14.88 -21.03
C CYS A 107 -21.71 13.44 -21.14
N SER A 108 -20.84 12.41 -21.16
CA SER A 108 -21.28 11.01 -21.14
C SER A 108 -21.89 10.62 -19.79
N ASN A 109 -22.80 9.65 -19.80
CA ASN A 109 -23.38 9.11 -18.57
C ASN A 109 -22.30 8.62 -17.60
N LEU A 110 -21.17 8.08 -18.08
CA LEU A 110 -20.09 7.63 -17.20
C LEU A 110 -19.43 8.78 -16.41
N VAL A 111 -19.23 9.94 -17.05
CA VAL A 111 -18.70 11.14 -16.38
C VAL A 111 -19.75 11.80 -15.50
N LEU A 112 -20.98 11.94 -16.01
CA LEU A 112 -22.09 12.54 -15.28
C LEU A 112 -22.48 11.71 -14.05
N ASP A 113 -22.57 10.38 -14.13
CA ASP A 113 -22.85 9.50 -12.99
C ASP A 113 -21.73 9.55 -11.95
N PHE A 114 -20.47 9.71 -12.36
CA PHE A 114 -19.37 9.85 -11.42
C PHE A 114 -19.45 11.16 -10.63
N PHE A 115 -19.75 12.28 -11.29
CA PHE A 115 -19.89 13.61 -10.67
C PHE A 115 -21.32 13.99 -10.25
N SER A 116 -22.28 13.07 -10.35
CA SER A 116 -23.65 13.20 -9.82
C SER A 116 -23.99 12.15 -8.77
N LYS A 117 -23.05 11.23 -8.46
CA LYS A 117 -23.02 10.43 -7.22
C LYS A 117 -22.84 11.34 -6.01
N GLN A 118 -23.90 12.09 -5.70
CA GLN A 118 -24.15 12.63 -4.39
C GLN A 118 -23.94 11.48 -3.40
N GLN A 119 -23.01 11.63 -2.45
CA GLN A 119 -22.73 10.59 -1.48
C GLN A 119 -24.04 10.28 -0.74
N GLN A 120 -24.71 9.19 -1.11
CA GLN A 120 -25.77 8.62 -0.30
C GLN A 120 -25.15 8.42 1.08
N LYS A 121 -25.68 9.14 2.09
CA LYS A 121 -25.22 9.17 3.48
C LYS A 121 -24.59 7.82 3.81
N PRO A 122 -23.27 7.74 4.09
CA PRO A 122 -22.52 6.49 4.00
C PRO A 122 -23.23 5.41 4.80
N LYS A 123 -23.97 4.55 4.09
CA LYS A 123 -24.72 3.44 4.69
C LYS A 123 -23.64 2.64 5.38
N PRO A 124 -23.66 2.50 6.73
CA PRO A 124 -22.48 2.12 7.48
C PRO A 124 -21.99 0.78 6.97
N SER A 125 -20.94 0.83 6.13
CA SER A 125 -20.29 -0.34 5.60
C SER A 125 -19.79 -1.06 6.83
N ILE A 126 -20.36 -2.25 7.09
CA ILE A 126 -19.98 -3.12 8.19
C ILE A 126 -18.57 -3.63 7.86
N ARG A 127 -17.58 -2.75 8.03
CA ARG A 127 -16.16 -3.10 7.97
C ARG A 127 -15.95 -4.06 9.13
N TYR A 128 -15.58 -5.29 8.82
CA TYR A 128 -15.33 -6.37 9.78
C TYR A 128 -14.14 -6.03 10.71
N SER A 129 -14.37 -5.17 11.70
CA SER A 129 -13.38 -4.66 12.64
C SER A 129 -13.17 -5.59 13.84
N THR A 130 -13.13 -6.92 13.62
CA THR A 130 -13.13 -7.89 14.74
C THR A 130 -12.31 -9.17 14.52
N LEU A 131 -11.18 -9.11 13.80
CA LEU A 131 -10.15 -10.17 13.80
C LEU A 131 -8.81 -9.70 14.41
N LYS A 132 -8.88 -8.99 15.54
CA LYS A 132 -7.70 -8.52 16.31
C LYS A 132 -7.56 -9.11 17.71
N ARG A 133 -8.22 -10.23 18.03
CA ARG A 133 -8.20 -10.80 19.40
C ARG A 133 -8.27 -12.35 19.50
N VAL A 134 -7.66 -13.09 18.58
CA VAL A 134 -7.66 -14.59 18.64
C VAL A 134 -6.27 -15.19 18.89
N PHE A 135 -5.18 -14.53 18.49
CA PHE A 135 -3.81 -15.06 18.67
C PHE A 135 -3.03 -14.38 19.80
N SER A 136 -3.60 -14.41 21.01
CA SER A 136 -2.85 -14.18 22.25
C SER A 136 -2.40 -15.53 22.81
N LEU A 137 -1.43 -16.17 22.14
CA LEU A 137 -0.78 -17.38 22.63
C LEU A 137 0.04 -17.07 23.89
N LYS A 138 -0.62 -17.12 25.05
CA LYS A 138 0.05 -17.18 26.35
C LYS A 138 0.72 -18.55 26.48
N SER A 139 1.99 -18.62 26.12
CA SER A 139 2.87 -19.73 26.51
C SER A 139 3.02 -19.72 28.03
N SER A 140 2.26 -20.57 28.73
CA SER A 140 2.38 -20.77 30.16
C SER A 140 3.64 -21.56 30.48
N SER A 141 4.77 -20.86 30.62
CA SER A 141 6.00 -21.43 31.16
C SER A 141 5.85 -21.64 32.66
N SER A 142 5.71 -22.90 33.07
CA SER A 142 5.80 -23.33 34.47
C SER A 142 7.20 -23.08 35.02
N SER A 143 7.30 -22.29 36.08
CA SER A 143 8.54 -22.05 36.83
C SER A 143 8.23 -21.89 38.31
N SER A 144 8.37 -22.98 39.06
CA SER A 144 8.28 -22.97 40.52
C SER A 144 9.61 -22.54 41.14
N THR A 145 9.61 -21.48 41.94
CA THR A 145 10.67 -21.29 42.95
C THR A 145 10.15 -20.51 44.16
N ILE A 146 10.50 -21.00 45.34
CA ILE A 146 10.20 -20.40 46.65
C ILE A 146 11.35 -19.47 47.03
N SER A 147 11.08 -18.31 47.63
CA SER A 147 11.90 -17.72 48.70
C SER A 147 11.23 -16.49 49.33
N ALA A 148 11.49 -16.29 50.63
CA ALA A 148 10.93 -15.20 51.44
C ALA A 148 11.92 -14.02 51.56
N GLY A 149 11.40 -12.83 51.88
CA GLY A 149 12.21 -11.65 52.19
C GLY A 149 11.38 -10.45 52.65
N ARG A 150 11.56 -10.03 53.91
CA ARG A 150 11.01 -8.78 54.48
C ARG A 150 11.80 -7.55 54.00
N ALA A 151 11.13 -6.39 53.90
CA ALA A 151 11.63 -5.11 54.43
C ALA A 151 10.51 -4.06 54.48
N ILE A 152 10.73 -2.99 55.25
CA ILE A 152 9.76 -1.98 55.68
C ILE A 152 10.28 -0.55 55.31
N GLU A 153 9.37 0.43 55.31
CA GLU A 153 9.59 1.89 55.45
C GLU A 153 10.01 2.80 54.26
N GLN A 154 9.05 3.68 53.93
CA GLN A 154 9.14 5.17 53.93
C GLN A 154 10.41 5.87 53.39
N THR A 155 10.22 6.83 52.47
CA THR A 155 10.19 8.27 52.82
C THR A 155 9.72 9.18 51.67
N THR A 156 9.21 10.34 52.04
CA THR A 156 8.75 11.46 51.19
C THR A 156 9.88 12.42 50.81
N THR A 157 9.80 13.10 49.66
CA THR A 157 10.10 14.57 49.52
C THR A 157 9.82 15.14 48.12
N THR A 158 9.47 16.44 48.11
CA THR A 158 9.21 17.40 47.01
C THR A 158 9.61 18.80 47.54
N PRO A 159 9.60 19.93 46.78
CA PRO A 159 9.60 20.20 45.33
C PRO A 159 10.90 21.03 44.99
N PRO A 160 10.97 22.24 44.36
CA PRO A 160 10.15 22.94 43.35
C PRO A 160 10.90 23.30 42.02
N PRO A 161 11.30 24.55 41.60
CA PRO A 161 11.17 24.91 40.16
C PRO A 161 12.37 25.60 39.46
N GLN A 162 12.40 25.61 38.11
CA GLN A 162 13.10 26.66 37.35
C GLN A 162 12.59 26.85 35.90
N LEU A 163 12.96 28.00 35.30
CA LEU A 163 12.30 28.64 34.16
C LEU A 163 13.03 28.50 32.81
N SER A 164 12.24 28.46 31.74
CA SER A 164 12.48 28.95 30.35
C SER A 164 13.92 29.06 29.78
N ILE A 165 14.16 28.37 28.66
CA ILE A 165 14.95 28.91 27.53
C ILE A 165 14.26 28.54 26.20
N ILE A 166 14.12 29.52 25.31
CA ILE A 166 13.67 29.36 23.92
C ILE A 166 14.89 29.06 23.05
N SER A 167 14.84 28.04 22.18
CA SER A 167 15.86 27.83 21.15
C SER A 167 15.28 27.17 19.91
N SER A 168 15.21 27.94 18.83
CA SER A 168 14.87 27.41 17.50
C SER A 168 16.08 26.68 16.92
N ALA A 169 16.01 25.36 16.82
CA ALA A 169 16.96 24.56 16.07
C ALA A 169 16.39 24.19 14.71
N THR A 170 16.89 24.84 13.66
CA THR A 170 16.65 24.47 12.25
C THR A 170 17.33 23.13 11.96
N SER A 171 16.59 22.04 12.11
CA SER A 171 17.05 20.70 11.75
C SER A 171 17.12 20.54 10.23
N SER A 172 18.26 20.93 9.66
CA SER A 172 18.67 20.55 8.32
C SER A 172 18.78 19.02 8.27
N ILE A 173 17.76 18.36 7.73
CA ILE A 173 17.78 16.92 7.46
C ILE A 173 18.74 16.72 6.28
N LEU A 174 20.03 16.62 6.57
CA LEU A 174 21.02 16.13 5.63
C LEU A 174 20.64 14.70 5.28
N PHE A 175 20.48 14.47 3.98
CA PHE A 175 20.13 13.17 3.44
C PHE A 175 21.25 12.19 3.75
N ASN A 176 21.03 11.32 4.73
CA ASN A 176 21.80 10.10 4.87
C ASN A 176 21.42 9.17 3.70
N ALA A 177 21.95 9.48 2.52
CA ALA A 177 22.03 8.54 1.42
C ALA A 177 22.73 7.32 2.00
N SER A 178 21.99 6.21 2.12
CA SER A 178 22.56 4.95 2.58
C SER A 178 23.52 4.45 1.52
N VAL A 179 24.76 4.96 1.58
CA VAL A 179 25.94 4.31 1.05
C VAL A 179 25.80 2.84 1.39
N CYS A 180 26.10 1.96 0.42
CA CYS A 180 26.07 0.53 0.65
C CYS A 180 27.23 0.19 1.60
N SER A 181 27.04 0.39 2.90
CA SER A 181 27.90 -0.20 3.91
C SER A 181 27.95 -1.69 3.62
N SER A 182 29.16 -2.24 3.64
CA SER A 182 29.37 -3.67 3.68
C SER A 182 28.88 -4.16 5.04
N GLU A 183 27.56 -4.23 5.22
CA GLU A 183 26.97 -5.02 6.29
C GLU A 183 27.48 -6.43 6.11
N GLU A 184 28.28 -6.91 7.07
CA GLU A 184 28.68 -8.31 7.10
C GLU A 184 27.42 -9.17 7.03
N VAL A 185 27.25 -9.87 5.91
CA VAL A 185 26.05 -10.63 5.63
C VAL A 185 26.12 -11.89 6.47
N ASP A 186 25.58 -11.82 7.70
CA ASP A 186 25.40 -12.95 8.62
C ASP A 186 25.01 -14.21 7.82
N PRO A 187 25.92 -15.21 7.69
CA PRO A 187 25.71 -16.34 6.81
C PRO A 187 24.59 -17.26 7.31
N SER A 188 24.17 -17.14 8.57
CA SER A 188 23.02 -17.84 9.13
C SER A 188 21.68 -17.29 8.64
N MET A 189 21.67 -16.12 7.99
CA MET A 189 20.48 -15.44 7.48
C MET A 189 20.35 -15.56 5.96
N ILE A 190 19.11 -15.54 5.48
CA ILE A 190 18.74 -15.51 4.07
C ILE A 190 17.61 -14.50 3.83
N LYS A 191 17.66 -13.82 2.68
CA LYS A 191 16.72 -12.76 2.29
C LYS A 191 15.76 -13.26 1.21
N PHE A 192 14.50 -13.47 1.57
CA PHE A 192 13.46 -13.80 0.60
C PHE A 192 12.85 -12.53 -0.01
N LYS A 193 12.85 -12.46 -1.35
CA LYS A 193 12.07 -11.51 -2.15
C LYS A 193 10.83 -12.25 -2.68
N ILE A 194 9.69 -12.08 -2.02
CA ILE A 194 8.45 -12.77 -2.36
C ILE A 194 7.62 -11.87 -3.27
N VAL A 195 7.53 -12.23 -4.55
CA VAL A 195 6.65 -11.64 -5.56
C VAL A 195 5.25 -12.22 -5.37
N TYR A 196 4.22 -11.40 -5.26
CA TYR A 196 2.84 -11.89 -5.08
C TYR A 196 1.83 -11.34 -6.08
N ASP A 197 2.25 -10.35 -6.84
CA ASP A 197 1.58 -9.80 -8.00
C ASP A 197 2.70 -9.27 -8.92
N CYS A 198 2.43 -9.14 -10.21
CA CYS A 198 3.39 -8.74 -11.25
C CYS A 198 4.21 -7.49 -10.90
N ASN A 199 3.64 -6.57 -10.12
CA ASN A 199 4.27 -5.31 -9.70
C ASN A 199 4.69 -5.27 -8.22
N ASN A 200 4.36 -6.28 -7.41
CA ASN A 200 4.42 -6.17 -5.96
C ASN A 200 5.26 -7.27 -5.29
N ILE A 201 6.13 -6.84 -4.38
CA ILE A 201 7.07 -7.70 -3.67
C ILE A 201 7.07 -7.41 -2.16
N ILE A 202 7.26 -8.46 -1.35
CA ILE A 202 7.62 -8.36 0.06
C ILE A 202 9.06 -8.85 0.23
N ILE A 203 9.79 -8.23 1.15
CA ILE A 203 11.14 -8.64 1.53
C ILE A 203 11.14 -9.03 3.01
N ILE A 204 11.62 -10.23 3.31
CA ILE A 204 11.87 -10.72 4.68
C ILE A 204 13.30 -11.26 4.78
N ARG A 205 13.94 -11.07 5.94
CA ARG A 205 15.23 -11.66 6.30
C ARG A 205 14.97 -12.63 7.45
N VAL A 206 15.36 -13.88 7.29
CA VAL A 206 15.06 -14.98 8.22
C VAL A 206 16.30 -15.84 8.41
N LYS A 207 16.38 -16.57 9.53
CA LYS A 207 17.41 -17.60 9.71
C LYS A 207 17.20 -18.72 8.71
N ARG A 208 18.28 -19.34 8.21
CA ARG A 208 18.24 -20.53 7.34
C ARG A 208 17.52 -21.72 7.98
N THR A 209 17.51 -21.78 9.31
CA THR A 209 16.83 -22.80 10.13
C THR A 209 15.37 -22.44 10.46
N ILE A 210 14.70 -21.61 9.65
CA ILE A 210 13.29 -21.27 9.86
C ILE A 210 12.39 -22.41 9.36
N SER A 211 11.38 -22.78 10.15
CA SER A 211 10.34 -23.69 9.68
C SER A 211 9.40 -23.02 8.67
N PHE A 212 8.83 -23.81 7.77
CA PHE A 212 7.88 -23.38 6.75
C PHE A 212 6.66 -22.69 7.38
N GLU A 213 6.09 -23.24 8.45
CA GLU A 213 4.99 -22.62 9.19
C GLU A 213 5.35 -21.22 9.71
N LYS A 214 6.56 -21.05 10.25
CA LYS A 214 7.04 -19.76 10.77
C LYS A 214 7.36 -18.77 9.65
N LEU A 215 7.84 -19.27 8.51
CA LEU A 215 8.03 -18.49 7.29
C LEU A 215 6.68 -17.97 6.77
N VAL A 216 5.70 -18.86 6.57
CA VAL A 216 4.33 -18.52 6.15
C VAL A 216 3.68 -17.54 7.12
N SER A 217 3.82 -17.76 8.43
CA SER A 217 3.29 -16.86 9.47
C SER A 217 3.87 -15.44 9.37
N GLN A 218 5.18 -15.29 9.16
CA GLN A 218 5.80 -13.97 8.95
C GLN A 218 5.33 -13.33 7.64
N VAL A 219 5.14 -14.12 6.59
CA VAL A 219 4.63 -13.67 5.31
C VAL A 219 3.21 -13.13 5.47
N ILE A 220 2.28 -13.93 6.01
CA ILE A 220 0.90 -13.53 6.31
C ILE A 220 0.87 -12.27 7.19
N GLN A 221 1.71 -12.18 8.23
CA GLN A 221 1.80 -10.98 9.06
C GLN A 221 2.23 -9.74 8.26
N LYS A 222 3.18 -9.86 7.32
CA LYS A 222 3.56 -8.75 6.43
C LYS A 222 2.41 -8.36 5.50
N PHE A 223 1.67 -9.32 4.94
CA PHE A 223 0.49 -9.04 4.11
C PHE A 223 -0.65 -8.36 4.89
N ALA A 224 -0.90 -8.79 6.14
CA ALA A 224 -1.88 -8.16 7.02
C ALA A 224 -1.54 -6.68 7.32
N LEU A 225 -0.27 -6.34 7.49
CA LEU A 225 0.18 -4.93 7.61
C LEU A 225 -0.07 -4.11 6.33
N LEU A 226 -0.13 -4.77 5.17
CA LEU A 226 -0.49 -4.14 3.89
C LEU A 226 -2.00 -4.17 3.59
N SER A 227 -2.82 -4.67 4.53
CA SER A 227 -4.27 -4.89 4.36
C SER A 227 -4.61 -5.81 3.18
N ILE A 228 -3.76 -6.80 2.91
CA ILE A 228 -3.99 -7.85 1.92
C ILE A 228 -4.42 -9.11 2.67
N LEU A 229 -5.59 -9.64 2.30
CA LEU A 229 -6.06 -10.94 2.78
C LEU A 229 -5.49 -12.04 1.87
N LEU A 230 -4.91 -13.06 2.49
CA LEU A 230 -4.42 -14.25 1.83
C LEU A 230 -5.23 -15.46 2.30
N HIS A 231 -5.28 -16.49 1.46
CA HIS A 231 -5.82 -17.79 1.86
C HIS A 231 -4.88 -18.47 2.88
N GLU A 232 -5.43 -19.35 3.73
CA GLU A 232 -4.65 -20.03 4.78
C GLU A 232 -3.61 -21.01 4.20
N GLN A 233 -3.83 -21.49 2.98
CA GLN A 233 -2.92 -22.36 2.25
C GLN A 233 -2.05 -21.53 1.32
N LEU A 234 -0.84 -21.20 1.78
CA LEU A 234 0.12 -20.41 1.02
C LEU A 234 1.31 -21.28 0.61
N SER A 235 1.64 -21.28 -0.68
CA SER A 235 2.82 -21.99 -1.22
C SER A 235 3.70 -21.05 -2.04
N PHE A 236 4.96 -21.44 -2.23
CA PHE A 236 5.96 -20.62 -2.93
C PHE A 236 6.49 -21.33 -4.17
N GLY A 237 6.38 -20.71 -5.34
CA GLY A 237 7.12 -21.10 -6.53
C GLY A 237 8.54 -20.55 -6.49
N PHE A 238 9.55 -21.40 -6.67
CA PHE A 238 10.92 -20.99 -6.95
C PHE A 238 11.17 -21.07 -8.47
N CYS A 239 11.65 -19.96 -9.05
CA CYS A 239 12.04 -19.87 -10.45
C CYS A 239 13.57 -19.84 -10.51
N GLU A 240 14.19 -20.88 -11.08
CA GLU A 240 15.63 -21.10 -11.04
C GLU A 240 16.39 -20.15 -11.99
N ASN A 241 15.70 -19.65 -13.02
CA ASN A 241 16.23 -18.83 -14.12
C ASN A 241 16.64 -17.38 -13.78
N THR A 242 16.86 -17.01 -12.52
CA THR A 242 17.37 -15.68 -12.16
C THR A 242 18.91 -15.57 -12.28
N ARG A 243 19.43 -15.75 -13.50
CA ARG A 243 20.84 -15.47 -13.88
C ARG A 243 21.17 -13.97 -13.79
N ASN A 244 21.34 -13.46 -12.56
CA ASN A 244 22.06 -12.25 -12.09
C ASN A 244 22.00 -10.92 -12.89
N SER A 245 21.18 -10.80 -13.93
CA SER A 245 21.15 -9.66 -14.83
C SER A 245 20.23 -8.59 -14.27
N SER A 246 20.81 -7.54 -13.67
CA SER A 246 20.10 -6.51 -12.89
C SER A 246 19.16 -5.59 -13.69
N ALA A 247 18.86 -5.91 -14.95
CA ALA A 247 18.05 -5.10 -15.86
C ALA A 247 17.04 -5.89 -16.70
N SER A 248 17.01 -7.23 -16.66
CA SER A 248 16.05 -8.00 -17.46
C SER A 248 14.66 -7.99 -16.83
N SER A 249 13.65 -7.61 -17.60
CA SER A 249 12.24 -7.85 -17.26
C SER A 249 12.03 -9.33 -16.95
N ILE A 250 11.52 -9.64 -15.75
CA ILE A 250 11.23 -11.03 -15.36
C ILE A 250 10.04 -11.50 -16.20
N ILE A 251 10.33 -12.22 -17.28
CA ILE A 251 9.34 -12.99 -18.01
C ILE A 251 9.02 -14.19 -17.11
N TYR A 252 7.92 -14.11 -16.37
CA TYR A 252 7.42 -15.24 -15.60
C TYR A 252 6.92 -16.29 -16.59
N SER A 253 7.53 -17.47 -16.57
CA SER A 253 6.88 -18.67 -17.11
C SER A 253 5.57 -18.91 -16.34
N ASP A 254 4.53 -19.38 -17.04
CA ASP A 254 3.22 -19.58 -16.42
C ASP A 254 3.27 -20.63 -15.29
N ALA A 255 4.16 -21.62 -15.41
CA ALA A 255 4.46 -22.58 -14.35
C ALA A 255 5.80 -22.22 -13.63
N PRO A 256 5.84 -22.30 -12.28
CA PRO A 256 7.10 -22.30 -11.53
C PRO A 256 7.81 -23.64 -11.65
N ASP A 257 9.14 -23.63 -11.74
CA ASP A 257 9.94 -24.86 -11.90
C ASP A 257 9.79 -25.80 -10.69
N HIS A 258 9.70 -25.23 -9.48
CA HIS A 258 9.62 -25.96 -8.21
C HIS A 258 8.60 -25.28 -7.28
N ILE A 259 7.70 -26.06 -6.68
CA ILE A 259 6.73 -25.58 -5.69
C ILE A 259 7.19 -26.02 -4.29
N ILE A 260 7.10 -25.10 -3.33
CA ILE A 260 7.43 -25.26 -1.93
C ILE A 260 6.13 -25.09 -1.15
N ALA A 261 5.53 -26.20 -0.76
CA ALA A 261 4.25 -26.25 -0.04
C ALA A 261 4.38 -26.89 1.35
N LYS A 262 5.52 -27.50 1.66
CA LYS A 262 5.79 -28.23 2.91
C LYS A 262 7.17 -27.92 3.48
N GLU A 263 7.34 -28.26 4.76
CA GLU A 263 8.60 -28.17 5.50
C GLU A 263 9.77 -28.85 4.75
N HIS A 264 9.53 -30.06 4.23
CA HIS A 264 10.56 -30.85 3.54
C HIS A 264 11.10 -30.12 2.29
N ASP A 265 10.21 -29.53 1.49
CA ASP A 265 10.58 -28.78 0.28
C ASP A 265 11.49 -27.59 0.63
N LEU A 266 11.16 -26.88 1.73
CA LEU A 266 11.93 -25.73 2.21
C LEU A 266 13.32 -26.15 2.69
N LEU A 267 13.40 -27.20 3.52
CA LEU A 267 14.66 -27.72 4.05
C LEU A 267 15.56 -28.24 2.93
N LEU A 268 15.00 -29.00 1.98
CA LEU A 268 15.72 -29.51 0.82
C LEU A 268 16.35 -28.37 0.00
N ASN A 269 15.58 -27.31 -0.29
CA ASN A 269 16.08 -26.15 -1.02
C ASN A 269 17.13 -25.34 -0.21
N MET A 270 16.93 -25.16 1.11
CA MET A 270 17.90 -24.49 1.99
C MET A 270 19.25 -25.21 2.07
N GLN A 271 19.24 -26.54 2.12
CA GLN A 271 20.44 -27.37 2.26
C GLN A 271 21.15 -27.59 0.92
N SER A 272 20.41 -27.67 -0.20
CA SER A 272 20.97 -27.81 -1.54
C SER A 272 21.12 -26.45 -2.24
N LYS A 273 20.15 -26.08 -3.09
CA LYS A 273 20.18 -24.98 -4.05
C LYS A 273 20.48 -23.61 -3.44
N TRP A 274 20.03 -23.36 -2.20
CA TRP A 274 20.12 -22.04 -1.57
C TRP A 274 21.21 -21.93 -0.50
N SER A 275 21.97 -23.00 -0.24
CA SER A 275 23.02 -23.04 0.78
C SER A 275 24.01 -21.87 0.66
N ALA A 276 24.49 -21.59 -0.57
CA ALA A 276 25.38 -20.48 -0.89
C ALA A 276 24.65 -19.14 -1.20
N LEU A 277 23.33 -19.13 -1.32
CA LEU A 277 22.56 -17.94 -1.71
C LEU A 277 22.19 -17.11 -0.48
N TYR A 278 22.64 -15.85 -0.42
CA TYR A 278 22.23 -14.88 0.60
C TYR A 278 20.82 -14.31 0.34
N LYS A 279 20.32 -14.45 -0.88
CA LYS A 279 19.03 -13.92 -1.34
C LYS A 279 18.38 -14.86 -2.34
N VAL A 280 17.08 -15.10 -2.17
CA VAL A 280 16.26 -15.95 -3.04
C VAL A 280 15.02 -15.16 -3.45
N THR A 281 14.57 -15.32 -4.70
CA THR A 281 13.29 -14.79 -5.16
C THR A 281 12.26 -15.91 -5.22
N LEU A 282 11.10 -15.69 -4.61
CA LEU A 282 9.97 -16.63 -4.59
C LEU A 282 8.74 -15.96 -5.19
N ARG A 283 7.87 -16.74 -5.83
CA ARG A 283 6.53 -16.33 -6.26
C ARG A 283 5.51 -16.90 -5.26
N CYS A 284 4.65 -16.06 -4.70
CA CYS A 284 3.50 -16.49 -3.93
C CYS A 284 2.52 -17.18 -4.87
N ILE A 285 2.08 -18.38 -4.51
CA ILE A 285 0.98 -19.10 -5.13
C ILE A 285 -0.16 -19.07 -4.11
N ILE A 286 -1.30 -18.52 -4.52
CA ILE A 286 -2.51 -18.26 -3.73
C ILE A 286 -3.66 -19.00 -4.40
#